data_AF-A0A0F3GIV6-F1
#
_entry.id   AF-A0A0F3GIV6-F1
#
_cell.length_a   1.000
_cell.length_b   1.000
_cell.length_c   1.000
_cell.angle_alpha   90.00
_cell.angle_beta   90.00
_cell.angle_gamma   90.00
#
_symmetry.space_group_name_H-M   'P 1'
#
loop_
_entity.id
_entity.type
_entity.pdbx_description
1 polymer ?
#
loop_
_entity_poly.entity_id
_entity_poly.type
_entity_poly.pdbx_seq_one_letter_code
_entity_poly.pdbx_strand_id
1 'polypeptide(L)'
;SEIGWDEFQAQKYRAWQHHLALTTLACWFATTVKIEFARNREVDPEIANQFEIEVLPMLSLANIRLLLVSVMPLKQLTIDQAIEQINDKFFNRASSTESRLKKLDNVPPYGVCYEI
;
A
#
# COMPACT_ATOMS: atom_id res chain seq x y z
N SER A 1 2.47 22.97 -20.96
CA SER A 1 3.11 21.81 -21.57
C SER A 1 2.13 21.10 -22.49
N GLU A 2 2.41 21.12 -23.80
CA GLU A 2 1.45 20.92 -24.90
C GLU A 2 0.75 19.55 -24.97
N ILE A 3 1.14 18.55 -24.16
CA ILE A 3 0.49 17.23 -24.15
C ILE A 3 0.10 16.77 -22.72
N GLY A 4 0.27 17.61 -21.70
CA GLY A 4 -0.03 17.20 -20.31
C GLY A 4 0.88 16.07 -19.77
N TRP A 5 1.98 15.76 -20.46
CA TRP A 5 3.02 14.82 -20.01
C TRP A 5 3.57 15.18 -18.63
N ASP A 6 3.74 16.48 -18.35
CA ASP A 6 4.27 16.94 -17.07
C ASP A 6 3.32 16.62 -15.91
N GLU A 7 2.01 16.71 -16.12
CA GLU A 7 1.03 16.38 -15.10
C GLU A 7 0.94 14.87 -14.86
N PHE A 8 1.10 14.07 -15.91
CA PHE A 8 1.15 12.61 -15.83
C PHE A 8 2.41 12.11 -15.10
N GLN A 9 3.57 12.73 -15.37
CA GLN A 9 4.83 12.45 -14.66
C GLN A 9 4.77 12.93 -13.20
N ALA A 10 4.22 14.12 -12.94
CA ALA A 10 4.12 14.69 -11.60
C ALA A 10 3.21 13.87 -10.67
N GLN A 11 2.08 13.36 -11.17
CA GLN A 11 1.19 12.48 -10.38
C GLN A 11 1.87 11.14 -10.06
N LYS A 12 2.58 10.55 -11.02
CA LYS A 12 3.30 9.29 -10.80
C LYS A 12 4.47 9.46 -9.84
N TYR A 13 5.18 10.58 -9.92
CA TYR A 13 6.29 10.90 -9.02
C TYR A 13 5.81 11.13 -7.58
N ARG A 14 4.75 11.93 -7.38
CA ARG A 14 4.16 12.12 -6.05
C ARG A 14 3.61 10.81 -5.47
N ALA A 15 2.89 10.02 -6.26
CA ALA A 15 2.40 8.71 -5.83
C ALA A 15 3.57 7.78 -5.42
N TRP A 16 4.66 7.79 -6.17
CA TRP A 16 5.88 7.05 -5.83
C TRP A 16 6.53 7.56 -4.54
N GLN A 17 6.63 8.87 -4.34
CA GLN A 17 7.15 9.46 -3.10
C GLN A 17 6.29 9.07 -1.88
N HIS A 18 4.96 9.13 -2.00
CA HIS A 18 4.06 8.70 -0.93
C HIS A 18 4.19 7.21 -0.62
N HIS A 19 4.26 6.38 -1.66
CA HIS A 19 4.47 4.94 -1.49
C HIS A 19 5.81 4.64 -0.81
N LEU A 20 6.88 5.32 -1.21
CA LEU A 20 8.19 5.19 -0.59
C LEU A 20 8.14 5.60 0.88
N ALA A 21 7.58 6.76 1.19
CA ALA A 21 7.44 7.24 2.57
C ALA A 21 6.67 6.26 3.46
N LEU A 22 5.52 5.75 2.97
CA LEU A 22 4.74 4.74 3.68
C LEU A 22 5.50 3.43 3.88
N THR A 23 6.24 2.98 2.87
CA THR A 23 7.07 1.78 2.95
C THR A 23 8.19 1.95 3.97
N THR A 24 8.88 3.10 3.95
CA THR A 24 9.93 3.42 4.92
C THR A 24 9.37 3.47 6.34
N LEU A 25 8.21 4.10 6.55
CA LEU A 25 7.55 4.12 7.86
C LEU A 25 7.16 2.72 8.34
N ALA A 26 6.62 1.87 7.45
CA ALA A 26 6.29 0.49 7.78
C ALA A 26 7.54 -0.33 8.16
N CYS A 27 8.65 -0.17 7.42
CA CYS A 27 9.92 -0.81 7.73
C CYS A 27 10.50 -0.32 9.07
N TRP A 28 10.42 0.98 9.33
CA TRP A 28 10.84 1.57 10.60
C TRP A 28 10.05 0.96 11.76
N PHE A 29 8.71 0.99 11.68
CA PHE A 29 7.83 0.41 12.69
C PHE A 29 8.16 -1.07 12.96
N ALA A 30 8.26 -1.89 11.91
CA ALA A 30 8.56 -3.32 12.06
C ALA A 30 9.93 -3.55 12.71
N THR A 31 10.92 -2.72 12.38
CA THR A 31 12.25 -2.76 12.97
C THR A 31 12.21 -2.38 14.46
N THR A 32 11.48 -1.32 14.82
CA THR A 32 11.32 -0.89 16.22
C THR A 32 10.64 -1.98 17.06
N VAL A 33 9.56 -2.58 16.58
CA VAL A 33 8.86 -3.68 17.28
C VAL A 33 9.80 -4.87 17.50
N LYS A 34 10.61 -5.22 16.49
CA LYS A 34 11.62 -6.28 16.62
C LYS A 34 12.69 -5.96 17.67
N ILE A 35 13.19 -4.73 17.71
CA ILE A 35 14.22 -4.31 18.66
C ILE A 35 13.66 -4.33 20.09
N GLU A 36 12.48 -3.75 20.30
CA GLU A 36 11.79 -3.75 21.60
C GLU A 36 11.52 -5.19 22.08
N PHE A 37 11.02 -6.05 21.20
CA PHE A 37 10.81 -7.46 21.52
C PHE A 37 12.12 -8.17 21.89
N ALA A 38 13.20 -7.93 21.15
CA ALA A 38 14.50 -8.53 21.45
C ALA A 38 15.08 -8.06 22.79
N ARG A 39 14.81 -6.82 23.21
CA ARG A 39 15.26 -6.25 24.49
C ARG A 39 14.45 -6.75 25.68
N ASN A 40 13.14 -6.86 25.52
CA ASN A 40 12.22 -7.14 26.62
C ASN A 40 11.78 -8.61 26.68
N ARG A 41 12.31 -9.48 25.80
CA ARG A 41 12.01 -10.92 25.89
C ARG A 41 12.64 -11.50 27.15
N GLU A 42 11.80 -12.02 28.03
CA GLU A 42 12.22 -13.01 29.01
C GLU A 42 12.20 -14.36 28.30
N VAL A 43 13.37 -14.96 28.10
CA VAL A 43 13.48 -16.30 27.51
C VAL A 43 13.18 -17.28 28.63
N ASP A 44 12.02 -17.91 28.58
CA ASP A 44 11.70 -19.02 29.47
C ASP A 44 12.61 -20.22 29.12
N PRO A 45 13.52 -20.61 30.01
CA PRO A 45 14.45 -21.70 29.77
C PRO A 45 13.74 -23.06 29.64
N GLU A 46 12.53 -23.22 30.21
CA GLU A 46 11.76 -24.46 30.05
C GLU A 46 11.23 -24.61 28.62
N ILE A 47 10.77 -23.51 28.01
CA ILE A 47 10.28 -23.52 26.62
C ILE A 47 11.43 -23.81 25.66
N ALA A 48 12.61 -23.20 25.86
CA ALA A 48 13.77 -23.49 25.01
C ALA A 48 14.18 -24.98 25.08
N ASN A 49 14.16 -25.57 26.28
CA ASN A 49 14.45 -26.98 26.50
C ASN A 49 13.40 -27.92 25.90
N GLN A 50 12.10 -27.59 26.02
CA GLN A 50 11.01 -28.43 25.47
C GLN A 50 11.03 -28.56 23.95
N PHE A 51 11.51 -27.53 23.25
CA PHE A 51 11.59 -27.56 21.79
C PHE A 51 12.97 -27.98 21.25
N GLU A 52 13.94 -28.29 22.12
CA GLU A 52 15.34 -28.61 21.75
C GLU A 52 15.99 -27.52 20.86
N ILE A 53 15.54 -26.26 20.98
CA ILE A 53 16.02 -25.17 20.12
C ILE A 53 17.00 -24.31 20.91
N GLU A 54 18.23 -24.18 20.40
CA GLU A 54 19.29 -23.36 20.99
C GLU A 54 18.93 -21.86 21.04
N VAL A 55 18.07 -21.39 20.11
CA VAL A 55 17.62 -20.00 20.02
C VAL A 55 16.14 -19.92 19.64
N LEU A 56 15.32 -19.29 20.50
CA LEU A 56 13.91 -19.03 20.19
C LEU A 56 13.75 -18.15 18.93
N PRO A 57 12.80 -18.45 18.03
CA PRO A 57 12.60 -17.71 16.80
C PRO A 57 12.22 -16.25 17.07
N MET A 58 12.84 -15.33 16.32
CA MET A 58 12.56 -13.91 16.41
C MET A 58 11.22 -13.55 15.73
N LEU A 59 10.57 -12.46 16.16
CA LEU A 59 9.34 -11.98 15.53
C LEU A 59 9.49 -11.83 14.01
N SER A 60 8.65 -12.53 13.24
CA SER A 60 8.59 -12.36 11.80
C SER A 60 7.75 -11.12 11.42
N LEU A 61 7.85 -10.65 10.17
CA LEU A 61 6.98 -9.58 9.67
C LEU A 61 5.50 -10.01 9.67
N ALA A 62 5.22 -11.31 9.45
CA ALA A 62 3.87 -11.86 9.53
C ALA A 62 3.31 -11.78 10.95
N ASN A 63 4.13 -12.06 11.97
CA ASN A 63 3.73 -11.93 13.38
C ASN A 63 3.41 -10.48 13.73
N ILE A 64 4.24 -9.53 13.26
CA ILE A 64 4.00 -8.08 13.49
C ILE A 64 2.72 -7.63 12.82
N ARG A 65 2.47 -8.06 11.58
CA ARG A 65 1.21 -7.77 10.88
C ARG A 65 0.01 -8.33 11.65
N LEU A 66 0.12 -9.56 12.16
CA LEU A 66 -0.94 -10.17 12.96
C LEU A 66 -1.22 -9.36 14.24
N LEU A 67 -0.17 -9.00 14.99
CA LEU A 67 -0.30 -8.14 16.18
C LEU A 67 -1.01 -6.83 15.85
N LEU A 68 -0.62 -6.19 14.75
CA LEU A 68 -1.19 -4.92 14.30
C LEU A 68 -2.68 -5.06 13.94
N VAL A 69 -3.04 -6.12 13.21
CA VAL A 69 -4.44 -6.43 12.87
C VAL A 69 -5.27 -6.73 14.13
N SER A 70 -4.69 -7.38 15.13
CA SER A 70 -5.39 -7.72 16.38
C SER A 70 -5.70 -6.51 17.25
N VAL A 71 -4.88 -5.44 17.19
CA VAL A 71 -5.06 -4.24 18.02
C VAL A 71 -5.75 -3.09 17.28
N MET A 72 -5.74 -3.11 15.94
CA MET A 72 -6.41 -2.08 15.16
C MET A 72 -7.92 -2.32 15.10
N PRO A 73 -8.76 -1.29 15.31
CA PRO A 73 -10.19 -1.37 15.04
C PRO A 73 -10.41 -1.37 13.53
N LEU A 74 -10.25 -2.53 12.89
CA LEU A 74 -10.55 -2.67 11.48
C LEU A 74 -12.07 -2.64 11.28
N LYS A 75 -12.52 -1.81 10.33
CA LYS A 75 -13.93 -1.78 9.93
C LYS A 75 -14.32 -3.16 9.41
N GLN A 76 -15.10 -3.89 10.18
CA GLN A 76 -15.70 -5.15 9.72
C GLN A 76 -16.87 -4.79 8.82
N LEU A 77 -16.73 -5.14 7.54
CA LEU A 77 -17.78 -4.93 6.55
C LEU A 77 -18.68 -6.15 6.52
N THR A 78 -19.98 -5.93 6.41
CA THR A 78 -20.89 -7.00 5.99
C THR A 78 -20.63 -7.36 4.52
N ILE A 79 -21.09 -8.53 4.09
CA ILE A 79 -20.95 -8.97 2.68
C ILE A 79 -21.53 -7.91 1.73
N ASP A 80 -22.70 -7.36 2.05
CA ASP A 80 -23.35 -6.35 1.21
C ASP A 80 -22.53 -5.06 1.11
N GLN A 81 -21.96 -4.59 2.22
CA GLN A 81 -21.09 -3.41 2.22
C GLN A 81 -19.77 -3.63 1.47
N ALA A 82 -19.28 -4.87 1.45
CA ALA A 82 -18.12 -5.25 0.65
C ALA A 82 -18.46 -5.24 -0.85
N ILE A 83 -19.62 -5.79 -1.23
CA ILE A 83 -20.12 -5.79 -2.61
C ILE A 83 -20.32 -4.35 -3.10
N GLU A 84 -20.92 -3.48 -2.29
CA GLU A 84 -21.14 -2.07 -2.62
C GLU A 84 -19.82 -1.35 -2.92
N GLN A 85 -18.81 -1.51 -2.06
CA GLN A 85 -17.49 -0.91 -2.29
C GLN A 85 -16.80 -1.44 -3.56
N ILE A 86 -16.95 -2.73 -3.84
CA ILE A 86 -16.38 -3.32 -5.06
C ILE A 86 -17.07 -2.73 -6.30
N ASN A 87 -18.40 -2.60 -6.27
CA ASN A 87 -19.18 -2.00 -7.34
C ASN A 87 -18.79 -0.52 -7.57
N ASP A 88 -18.63 0.26 -6.49
CA ASP A 88 -18.15 1.64 -6.58
C ASP A 88 -16.77 1.74 -7.24
N LYS A 89 -15.85 0.84 -6.89
CA LYS A 89 -14.52 0.80 -7.51
C LYS A 89 -14.59 0.42 -8.98
N PHE A 90 -15.45 -0.52 -9.35
CA PHE A 90 -15.66 -0.89 -10.75
C PHE A 90 -16.25 0.26 -11.55
N PHE A 91 -17.29 0.92 -11.04
CA PHE A 91 -17.92 2.04 -11.70
C PHE A 91 -16.93 3.20 -11.91
N ASN A 92 -16.18 3.57 -10.87
CA ASN A 92 -15.16 4.61 -10.97
C ASN A 92 -14.09 4.28 -12.02
N ARG A 93 -13.65 3.02 -12.11
CA ARG A 93 -12.68 2.58 -13.11
C ARG A 93 -13.26 2.62 -14.53
N ALA A 94 -14.50 2.16 -14.70
CA ALA A 94 -15.18 2.17 -16.00
C ALA A 94 -15.36 3.61 -16.50
N SER A 95 -15.92 4.49 -15.67
CA SER A 95 -16.13 5.91 -15.98
C SER A 95 -14.83 6.66 -16.26
N SER A 96 -13.76 6.38 -15.49
CA SER A 96 -12.44 6.94 -15.76
C SER A 96 -11.89 6.47 -17.11
N THR A 97 -12.08 5.20 -17.46
CA THR A 97 -11.62 4.64 -18.74
C THR A 97 -12.39 5.25 -19.91
N GLU A 98 -13.71 5.35 -19.82
CA GLU A 98 -14.55 5.98 -20.83
C GLU A 98 -14.19 7.46 -21.03
N SER A 99 -14.00 8.21 -19.94
CA SER A 99 -13.56 9.60 -20.00
C SER A 99 -12.22 9.76 -20.73
N ARG A 100 -11.26 8.87 -20.45
CA ARG A 100 -9.95 8.87 -21.13
C ARG A 100 -10.07 8.55 -22.62
N LEU A 101 -10.94 7.60 -23.00
CA LEU A 101 -11.19 7.25 -24.40
C LEU A 101 -11.80 8.43 -25.15
N LYS A 102 -12.83 9.08 -24.59
CA LYS A 102 -13.40 10.30 -25.16
C LYS A 102 -12.35 11.40 -25.31
N LYS A 103 -11.42 11.54 -24.35
CA LYS A 103 -10.35 12.54 -24.45
C LYS A 103 -9.38 12.22 -25.60
N LEU A 104 -9.09 10.95 -25.85
CA LEU A 104 -8.26 10.51 -26.98
C LEU A 104 -8.95 10.72 -28.33
N ASP A 105 -10.25 10.42 -28.43
CA ASP A 105 -11.04 10.64 -29.65
C ASP A 105 -11.16 12.13 -30.00
N ASN A 106 -11.12 13.01 -29.00
CA ASN A 106 -11.15 14.46 -29.17
C ASN A 106 -9.76 15.08 -29.43
N VAL A 107 -8.68 14.28 -29.53
CA VAL A 107 -7.37 14.80 -29.98
C VAL A 107 -7.40 14.87 -31.51
N PRO A 108 -7.30 16.05 -32.12
CA PRO A 108 -7.33 16.18 -33.57
C PRO A 108 -6.17 15.41 -34.21
N PRO A 109 -6.38 14.75 -35.36
CA PRO A 109 -5.30 14.10 -36.09
C PRO A 109 -4.41 15.21 -36.66
N TYR A 110 -3.15 15.22 -36.25
CA TYR A 110 -2.08 16.14 -36.67
C TYR A 110 -2.10 17.53 -36.02
N GLY A 111 -1.01 17.81 -35.27
CA GLY A 111 -0.70 19.14 -34.75
C GLY A 111 -0.48 20.13 -35.89
N VAL A 112 -1.27 21.20 -35.88
CA VAL A 112 -1.00 22.39 -36.69
C VAL A 112 -0.12 23.30 -35.84
N CYS A 113 1.18 23.31 -36.12
CA CYS A 113 2.08 24.37 -35.69
C CYS A 113 1.61 25.68 -36.32
N TYR A 114 1.14 26.63 -35.51
CA TYR A 114 1.13 28.03 -35.93
C TYR A 114 2.48 28.63 -35.52
N GLU A 115 3.38 28.76 -36.48
CA GLU A 115 4.47 29.75 -36.39
C GLU A 115 3.85 31.14 -36.50
N ILE A 116 3.98 31.95 -35.44
CA ILE A 116 4.28 33.40 -35.49
C ILE A 116 5.11 33.74 -34.24
#